data_AF-A0A7S1A5L9-F1
#
_entry.id   AF-A0A7S1A5L9-F1
#
_cell.length_a   1.000
_cell.length_b   1.000
_cell.length_c   1.000
_cell.angle_alpha   90.00
_cell.angle_beta   90.00
_cell.angle_gamma   90.00
#
_symmetry.space_group_name_H-M   'P 1'
#
loop_
_entity.id
_entity.type
_entity.pdbx_description
1 polymer ?
#
loop_
_entity_poly.entity_id
_entity_poly.type
_entity_poly.pdbx_seq_one_letter_code
_entity_poly.pdbx_strand_id
1 'polypeptide(L)'
;ISFQEILSLWCLPGVLLDPWLPVHATSEAMLRKELRFFLALILRVAGEAAALANDLNGFSPASGWRAPWDSSLGMLSLPPDGYASIVAPCDLVQSHDRCSRMVKSSLATIGQWDNELSSIGARVESVMTADTEFAFEEECCHRGTEFDVFLTNEVEGFGRNEYLQDVDEETAVFVMDLQQDFTVGSFGQPCWDSGLSKHVGKFIIDSSNKGATIIASLDFHPEDHCSFGQSCHNTNGHAERYSNEFPPHCTFRPEGEQLLPVRATETAYCKTFGPPSGHHGYKGPEWCKDDTFFGAEFDRDFSDALTGVEKELVEVVFKGFHKDFDSFSAVPHLVSDSQNTRHAEHIFTGGYAYPRERALACHGRWHLPECWPTREEIDNVGEADSRMRPVLEILRKRQIKNVVVIGLTYDYSVSETAIFLREAADAGWLEFGSNMTVHVLGDLSRPSFDGKPGAPYAADLCEGLDSDGDFCNQGAGT
;
A
#
# COMPACT_ATOMS: atom_id res chain seq x y z
N ILE A 1 -23.77 -36.02 32.31
CA ILE A 1 -24.69 -35.16 31.55
C ILE A 1 -25.59 -36.11 30.77
N SER A 2 -26.90 -36.07 31.03
CA SER A 2 -27.84 -36.98 30.38
C SER A 2 -28.08 -36.58 28.92
N PHE A 3 -28.46 -37.52 28.06
CA PHE A 3 -28.73 -37.26 26.63
C PHE A 3 -29.85 -36.22 26.40
N GLN A 4 -30.72 -36.00 27.40
CA GLN A 4 -31.73 -34.95 27.39
C GLN A 4 -31.19 -33.54 27.70
N GLU A 5 -30.05 -33.41 28.40
CA GLU A 5 -29.42 -32.11 28.71
C GLU A 5 -28.56 -31.56 27.55
N ILE A 6 -28.21 -32.41 26.57
CA ILE A 6 -27.47 -31.99 25.37
C ILE A 6 -28.40 -31.38 24.31
N LEU A 7 -29.68 -31.76 24.30
CA LEU A 7 -30.67 -31.28 23.32
C LEU A 7 -31.25 -29.89 23.65
N SER A 8 -31.03 -29.36 24.85
CA SER A 8 -31.49 -28.02 25.27
C SER A 8 -30.52 -26.89 24.93
N LEU A 9 -29.34 -27.18 24.38
CA LEU A 9 -28.33 -26.17 24.03
C LEU A 9 -28.41 -25.69 22.56
N TRP A 10 -29.39 -26.16 21.78
CA TRP A 10 -29.55 -25.82 20.37
C TRP A 10 -30.99 -25.40 20.06
N CYS A 11 -31.29 -24.11 20.24
CA CYS A 11 -32.48 -23.46 19.68
C CYS A 11 -32.11 -22.04 19.22
N LEU A 12 -31.93 -21.87 17.91
CA LEU A 12 -32.15 -20.60 17.22
C LEU A 12 -33.65 -20.51 16.84
N PRO A 13 -34.29 -19.33 16.90
CA PRO A 13 -35.68 -19.17 16.50
C PRO A 13 -35.78 -18.98 14.98
N GLY A 14 -36.72 -19.70 14.36
CA GLY A 14 -37.28 -19.32 13.06
C GLY A 14 -36.72 -20.04 11.84
N VAL A 15 -37.11 -21.30 11.65
CA VAL A 15 -37.32 -21.86 10.30
C VAL A 15 -38.57 -22.73 10.35
N LEU A 16 -39.60 -22.32 9.61
CA LEU A 16 -40.75 -23.16 9.28
C LEU A 16 -40.28 -24.21 8.25
N LEU A 17 -40.32 -25.49 8.61
CA LEU A 17 -40.16 -26.58 7.65
C LEU A 17 -41.44 -27.41 7.55
N ASP A 18 -41.82 -27.58 6.28
CA ASP A 18 -42.97 -28.27 5.70
C ASP A 18 -42.97 -29.78 6.03
N PRO A 19 -44.11 -30.40 6.42
CA PRO A 19 -44.10 -31.74 6.98
C PRO A 19 -44.35 -32.83 5.92
N TRP A 20 -43.41 -33.04 4.99
CA TRP A 20 -43.43 -34.24 4.13
C TRP A 20 -42.02 -34.68 3.76
N LEU A 21 -41.49 -35.72 4.43
CA LEU A 21 -40.65 -36.78 3.85
C LEU A 21 -40.33 -37.86 4.92
N PRO A 22 -40.33 -39.15 4.57
CA PRO A 22 -40.27 -40.25 5.53
C PRO A 22 -38.84 -40.67 5.91
N VAL A 23 -38.70 -41.05 7.17
CA VAL A 23 -37.50 -41.62 7.81
C VAL A 23 -37.21 -43.03 7.27
N HIS A 24 -36.02 -43.25 6.71
CA HIS A 24 -35.47 -44.60 6.55
C HIS A 24 -34.33 -44.85 7.55
N ALA A 25 -34.45 -45.99 8.23
CA ALA A 25 -33.59 -46.45 9.30
C ALA A 25 -32.14 -46.71 8.85
N THR A 26 -31.18 -46.10 9.54
CA THR A 26 -29.77 -46.51 9.52
C THR A 26 -29.48 -47.37 10.75
N SER A 27 -28.77 -48.48 10.53
CA SER A 27 -28.58 -49.55 11.51
C SER A 27 -27.54 -49.19 12.59
N GLU A 28 -27.77 -49.72 13.80
CA GLU A 28 -26.96 -49.55 15.02
C GLU A 28 -25.46 -49.85 14.85
N ALA A 29 -25.08 -50.58 13.80
CA ALA A 29 -23.69 -50.90 13.46
C ALA A 29 -22.90 -49.69 12.93
N MET A 30 -23.56 -48.74 12.26
CA MET A 30 -22.92 -47.52 11.75
C MET A 30 -22.59 -46.54 12.90
N LEU A 31 -23.52 -46.40 13.85
CA LEU A 31 -23.35 -45.59 15.06
C LEU A 31 -22.19 -46.07 15.95
N ARG A 32 -21.97 -47.39 16.07
CA ARG A 32 -20.83 -47.91 16.86
C ARG A 32 -19.46 -47.67 16.21
N LYS A 33 -19.41 -47.53 14.88
CA LYS A 33 -18.17 -47.27 14.15
C LYS A 33 -17.78 -45.80 14.23
N GLU A 34 -18.76 -44.91 14.07
CA GLU A 34 -18.63 -43.46 14.26
C GLU A 34 -18.25 -43.11 15.71
N LEU A 35 -18.90 -43.73 16.72
CA LEU A 35 -18.62 -43.44 18.13
C LEU A 35 -17.20 -43.85 18.57
N ARG A 36 -16.65 -44.93 18.00
CA ARG A 36 -15.26 -45.34 18.25
C ARG A 36 -14.25 -44.39 17.63
N PHE A 37 -14.57 -43.86 16.45
CA PHE A 37 -13.73 -42.87 15.78
C PHE A 37 -13.70 -41.55 16.57
N PHE A 38 -14.88 -41.10 17.04
CA PHE A 38 -14.99 -39.91 17.88
C PHE A 38 -14.30 -40.07 19.25
N LEU A 39 -14.42 -41.23 19.92
CA LEU A 39 -13.72 -41.46 21.18
C LEU A 39 -12.19 -41.50 21.01
N ALA A 40 -11.69 -42.07 19.91
CA ALA A 40 -10.26 -42.09 19.61
C ALA A 40 -9.72 -40.67 19.34
N LEU A 41 -10.52 -39.81 18.70
CA LEU A 41 -10.18 -38.41 18.46
C LEU A 41 -10.13 -37.62 19.77
N ILE A 42 -11.13 -37.78 20.65
CA ILE A 42 -11.18 -37.11 21.95
C ILE A 42 -10.00 -37.52 22.84
N LEU A 43 -9.64 -38.81 22.87
CA LEU A 43 -8.51 -39.30 23.66
C LEU A 43 -7.16 -38.82 23.11
N ARG A 44 -7.05 -38.60 21.80
CA ARG A 44 -5.85 -38.03 21.17
C ARG A 44 -5.69 -36.55 21.50
N VAL A 45 -6.78 -35.77 21.39
CA VAL A 45 -6.80 -34.34 21.76
C VAL A 45 -6.52 -34.15 23.26
N ALA A 46 -7.06 -35.02 24.12
CA ALA A 46 -6.77 -34.98 25.56
C ALA A 46 -5.30 -35.35 25.88
N GLY A 47 -4.69 -36.26 25.12
CA GLY A 47 -3.28 -36.61 25.26
C GLY A 47 -2.33 -35.48 24.82
N GLU A 48 -2.68 -34.78 23.74
CA GLU A 48 -1.92 -33.62 23.24
C GLU A 48 -2.06 -32.40 24.16
N ALA A 49 -3.23 -32.19 24.77
CA ALA A 49 -3.43 -31.14 25.78
C ALA A 49 -2.64 -31.39 27.09
N ALA A 50 -2.48 -32.66 27.50
CA ALA A 50 -1.68 -33.02 28.67
C ALA A 50 -0.16 -32.87 28.43
N ALA A 51 0.29 -32.99 27.19
CA ALA A 51 1.68 -32.72 26.81
C ALA A 51 1.98 -31.21 26.85
N LEU A 52 1.03 -30.37 26.43
CA LEU A 52 1.17 -28.90 26.44
C LEU A 52 1.18 -28.31 27.87
N ALA A 53 0.46 -28.94 28.81
CA ALA A 53 0.40 -28.47 30.20
C ALA A 53 1.71 -28.68 31.00
N ASN A 54 2.59 -29.58 30.55
CA ASN A 54 3.87 -29.82 31.22
C ASN A 54 4.98 -28.83 30.82
N ASP A 55 4.83 -28.12 29.69
CA ASP A 55 5.82 -27.14 29.20
C ASP A 55 5.66 -25.73 29.81
N LEU A 56 4.57 -25.46 30.55
CA LEU A 56 4.24 -24.12 31.04
C LEU A 56 4.70 -23.80 32.48
N ASN A 57 5.43 -24.70 33.15
CA ASN A 57 5.89 -24.46 34.54
C ASN A 57 7.21 -23.69 34.68
N GLY A 58 7.63 -22.92 33.66
CA GLY A 58 8.96 -22.31 33.60
C GLY A 58 9.04 -20.79 33.45
N PHE A 59 7.93 -20.02 33.47
CA PHE A 59 7.98 -18.59 33.14
C PHE A 59 7.58 -17.66 34.30
N SER A 60 8.47 -16.71 34.62
CA SER A 60 8.28 -15.58 35.55
C SER A 60 7.74 -14.37 34.76
N PRO A 61 6.75 -13.61 35.26
CA PRO A 61 6.12 -12.55 34.49
C PRO A 61 6.84 -11.20 34.69
N ALA A 62 7.50 -10.72 33.64
CA ALA A 62 7.91 -9.32 33.51
C ALA A 62 7.96 -8.91 32.03
N SER A 63 6.84 -9.00 31.33
CA SER A 63 6.56 -8.27 30.09
C SER A 63 5.09 -8.46 29.71
N GLY A 64 4.46 -7.40 29.21
CA GLY A 64 3.03 -7.36 28.87
C GLY A 64 2.64 -8.43 27.87
N TRP A 65 1.66 -9.25 28.23
CA TRP A 65 1.06 -10.25 27.37
C TRP A 65 0.02 -9.61 26.44
N ARG A 66 0.24 -9.70 25.11
CA ARG A 66 -0.84 -9.68 24.10
C ARG A 66 -1.31 -11.14 23.92
N ALA A 67 -2.62 -11.34 23.83
CA ALA A 67 -3.22 -12.67 23.70
C ALA A 67 -2.88 -13.33 22.34
N PRO A 68 -2.75 -14.66 22.27
CA PRO A 68 -2.59 -15.37 21.01
C PRO A 68 -3.91 -15.36 20.23
N TRP A 69 -3.81 -14.97 18.96
CA TRP A 69 -4.89 -14.93 17.98
C TRP A 69 -5.47 -16.34 17.72
N ASP A 70 -6.78 -16.50 17.85
CA ASP A 70 -7.54 -17.69 17.43
C ASP A 70 -8.10 -17.44 16.02
N SER A 71 -7.60 -18.17 15.04
CA SER A 71 -7.87 -18.00 13.60
C SER A 71 -9.08 -18.79 13.09
N SER A 72 -10.04 -19.13 13.95
CA SER A 72 -11.14 -20.05 13.60
C SER A 72 -12.38 -19.43 12.93
N LEU A 73 -12.39 -18.13 12.62
CA LEU A 73 -13.43 -17.50 11.78
C LEU A 73 -13.00 -17.49 10.31
N GLY A 74 -13.38 -18.54 9.57
CA GLY A 74 -13.69 -18.46 8.13
C GLY A 74 -12.71 -17.76 7.19
N MET A 75 -11.41 -17.72 7.47
CA MET A 75 -10.43 -17.22 6.51
C MET A 75 -10.43 -18.13 5.28
N LEU A 76 -10.81 -17.57 4.13
CA LEU A 76 -10.38 -18.10 2.84
C LEU A 76 -8.86 -18.19 2.89
N SER A 77 -8.33 -19.40 3.09
CA SER A 77 -6.89 -19.63 3.19
C SER A 77 -6.27 -19.16 1.88
N LEU A 78 -5.35 -18.19 1.96
CA LEU A 78 -4.41 -17.96 0.87
C LEU A 78 -3.80 -19.32 0.49
N PRO A 79 -3.67 -19.65 -0.81
CA PRO A 79 -2.83 -20.77 -1.19
C PRO A 79 -1.48 -20.60 -0.49
N PRO A 80 -0.90 -21.64 0.12
CA PRO A 80 0.34 -21.53 0.90
C PRO A 80 1.54 -20.96 0.10
N ASP A 81 1.40 -20.78 -1.21
CA ASP A 81 2.43 -20.28 -2.13
C ASP A 81 1.90 -19.24 -3.15
N GLY A 82 0.76 -18.57 -2.93
CA GLY A 82 0.09 -17.76 -3.97
C GLY A 82 -0.34 -16.35 -3.56
N TYR A 83 -0.09 -15.36 -4.43
CA TYR A 83 -0.89 -14.13 -4.49
C TYR A 83 -2.33 -14.57 -4.76
N ALA A 84 -3.23 -14.30 -3.83
CA ALA A 84 -4.61 -14.67 -4.03
C ALA A 84 -5.28 -13.50 -4.73
N SER A 85 -5.57 -13.69 -6.02
CA SER A 85 -6.75 -13.05 -6.55
C SER A 85 -7.98 -13.49 -5.75
N ILE A 86 -8.92 -12.56 -5.63
CA ILE A 86 -10.28 -12.80 -5.21
C ILE A 86 -10.91 -13.78 -6.22
N VAL A 87 -11.00 -15.07 -5.86
CA VAL A 87 -11.47 -16.17 -6.75
C VAL A 87 -13.00 -16.17 -6.91
N ALA A 88 -13.70 -15.36 -6.12
CA ALA A 88 -15.09 -15.02 -6.34
C ALA A 88 -15.18 -13.49 -6.21
N PRO A 89 -15.47 -12.71 -7.28
CA PRO A 89 -15.75 -11.28 -7.13
C PRO A 89 -16.69 -11.14 -5.94
N CYS A 90 -16.34 -10.28 -4.99
CA CYS A 90 -17.00 -10.26 -3.70
C CYS A 90 -18.51 -10.05 -3.88
N ASP A 91 -19.29 -11.14 -3.94
CA ASP A 91 -20.76 -11.15 -3.90
C ASP A 91 -21.30 -10.58 -2.57
N LEU A 92 -20.40 -10.07 -1.73
CA LEU A 92 -20.57 -9.70 -0.34
C LEU A 92 -19.58 -8.58 0.03
N VAL A 93 -19.58 -7.43 -0.67
CA VAL A 93 -19.29 -6.19 0.07
C VAL A 93 -20.42 -6.06 1.08
N GLN A 94 -20.22 -6.60 2.28
CA GLN A 94 -21.31 -6.81 3.26
C GLN A 94 -21.85 -5.51 3.85
N SER A 95 -21.14 -4.40 3.62
CA SER A 95 -21.44 -3.06 4.09
C SER A 95 -20.61 -2.10 3.23
N HIS A 96 -21.24 -1.06 2.70
CA HIS A 96 -20.55 0.00 1.94
C HIS A 96 -20.07 1.17 2.82
N ASP A 97 -20.13 1.06 4.16
CA ASP A 97 -19.87 2.20 5.03
C ASP A 97 -19.09 1.93 6.32
N ARG A 98 -18.62 0.71 6.59
CA ARG A 98 -17.90 0.34 7.81
C ARG A 98 -16.63 1.18 7.97
N CYS A 99 -15.74 1.16 6.98
CA CYS A 99 -14.51 1.93 7.05
C CYS A 99 -14.75 3.43 7.01
N SER A 100 -15.67 3.86 6.16
CA SER A 100 -16.08 5.25 6.11
C SER A 100 -16.63 5.74 7.47
N ARG A 101 -17.45 4.94 8.15
CA ARG A 101 -17.97 5.26 9.50
C ARG A 101 -16.87 5.30 10.53
N MET A 102 -15.89 4.41 10.45
CA MET A 102 -14.75 4.41 11.36
C MET A 102 -13.91 5.66 11.18
N VAL A 103 -13.53 6.00 9.95
CA VAL A 103 -12.79 7.24 9.63
C VAL A 103 -13.57 8.46 10.15
N LYS A 104 -14.89 8.54 9.89
CA LYS A 104 -15.73 9.63 10.40
C LYS A 104 -15.77 9.68 11.92
N SER A 105 -15.89 8.52 12.58
CA SER A 105 -15.88 8.43 14.05
C SER A 105 -14.56 8.93 14.61
N SER A 106 -13.44 8.46 14.04
CA SER A 106 -12.08 8.92 14.38
C SER A 106 -11.93 10.42 14.18
N LEU A 107 -12.46 10.98 13.10
CA LEU A 107 -12.42 12.43 12.86
C LEU A 107 -13.34 13.20 13.82
N ALA A 108 -14.49 12.62 14.20
CA ALA A 108 -15.46 13.22 15.09
C ALA A 108 -15.04 13.20 16.57
N THR A 109 -14.25 12.21 17.01
CA THR A 109 -13.69 12.17 18.37
C THR A 109 -12.64 13.25 18.61
N ILE A 110 -12.01 13.74 17.53
CA ILE A 110 -11.17 14.95 17.55
C ILE A 110 -12.04 16.23 17.66
N GLY A 111 -13.37 16.10 17.67
CA GLY A 111 -14.35 17.16 17.56
C GLY A 111 -14.07 18.41 18.40
N GLN A 112 -14.34 19.56 17.78
CA GLN A 112 -14.50 20.88 18.41
C GLN A 112 -13.25 21.57 19.00
N TRP A 113 -12.05 21.09 18.72
CA TRP A 113 -10.86 21.90 18.97
C TRP A 113 -10.74 22.93 17.84
N ASP A 114 -10.41 24.16 18.22
CA ASP A 114 -10.23 25.40 17.45
C ASP A 114 -9.51 25.22 16.09
N ASN A 115 -9.28 26.33 15.37
CA ASN A 115 -8.53 26.47 14.11
C ASN A 115 -7.19 25.68 13.95
N GLU A 116 -6.77 24.88 14.93
CA GLU A 116 -5.59 24.01 14.99
C GLU A 116 -5.71 22.70 14.16
N LEU A 117 -6.91 22.26 13.77
CA LEU A 117 -7.09 21.13 12.81
C LEU A 117 -7.02 21.55 11.33
N SER A 118 -6.42 22.70 11.04
CA SER A 118 -6.16 23.13 9.68
C SER A 118 -5.07 22.30 9.00
N SER A 119 -4.21 21.60 9.74
CA SER A 119 -3.13 20.81 9.12
C SER A 119 -3.60 19.40 8.74
N ILE A 120 -3.40 19.05 7.47
CA ILE A 120 -3.66 17.74 6.89
C ILE A 120 -3.01 16.61 7.70
N GLY A 121 -1.77 16.80 8.13
CA GLY A 121 -1.01 15.78 8.87
C GLY A 121 -1.62 15.37 10.22
N ALA A 122 -2.23 16.31 10.96
CA ALA A 122 -2.88 15.97 12.22
C ALA A 122 -4.11 15.06 12.02
N ARG A 123 -4.79 15.19 10.88
CA ARG A 123 -5.95 14.35 10.55
C ARG A 123 -5.51 12.96 10.10
N VAL A 124 -4.47 12.86 9.26
CA VAL A 124 -3.82 11.59 8.89
C VAL A 124 -3.49 10.80 10.17
N GLU A 125 -2.76 11.44 11.08
CA GLU A 125 -2.36 10.83 12.35
C GLU A 125 -3.55 10.35 13.17
N SER A 126 -4.61 11.15 13.25
CA SER A 126 -5.78 10.79 14.05
C SER A 126 -6.55 9.60 13.49
N VAL A 127 -6.60 9.45 12.15
CA VAL A 127 -7.18 8.25 11.52
C VAL A 127 -6.29 7.04 11.79
N MET A 128 -4.97 7.20 11.64
CA MET A 128 -3.99 6.12 11.84
C MET A 128 -3.87 5.66 13.31
N THR A 129 -4.12 6.56 14.27
CA THR A 129 -4.00 6.28 15.71
C THR A 129 -5.33 6.07 16.43
N ALA A 130 -6.45 6.02 15.73
CA ALA A 130 -7.79 5.80 16.31
C ALA A 130 -8.01 4.44 17.00
N ASP A 131 -6.92 3.75 17.32
CA ASP A 131 -6.86 2.45 17.93
C ASP A 131 -7.23 2.54 19.42
N THR A 132 -8.50 2.24 19.76
CA THR A 132 -8.88 1.57 21.02
C THR A 132 -10.38 1.29 21.15
N GLU A 133 -11.29 1.95 20.40
CA GLU A 133 -12.73 1.64 20.47
C GLU A 133 -13.28 0.82 19.30
N PHE A 134 -12.69 0.90 18.11
CA PHE A 134 -13.34 0.38 16.89
C PHE A 134 -12.57 -0.72 16.13
N ALA A 135 -11.40 -1.18 16.60
CA ALA A 135 -10.64 -2.27 15.98
C ALA A 135 -10.45 -2.09 14.45
N PHE A 136 -9.87 -0.95 14.02
CA PHE A 136 -9.70 -0.63 12.58
C PHE A 136 -9.02 -1.76 11.80
N GLU A 137 -8.02 -2.37 12.42
CA GLU A 137 -7.32 -3.52 11.86
C GLU A 137 -8.20 -4.79 11.71
N GLU A 138 -9.20 -4.96 12.55
CA GLU A 138 -10.15 -6.09 12.49
C GLU A 138 -11.40 -5.78 11.65
N GLU A 139 -11.61 -4.52 11.30
CA GLU A 139 -12.86 -4.08 10.67
C GLU A 139 -12.68 -3.70 9.22
N CYS A 140 -11.64 -2.92 8.94
CA CYS A 140 -11.35 -2.35 7.62
C CYS A 140 -10.31 -3.08 6.83
N CYS A 141 -9.61 -3.91 7.55
CA CYS A 141 -8.32 -4.36 7.15
C CYS A 141 -8.42 -5.80 6.59
N HIS A 142 -9.60 -6.41 6.70
CA HIS A 142 -9.91 -7.62 5.97
C HIS A 142 -10.34 -7.34 4.53
N ARG A 143 -10.21 -8.37 3.71
CA ARG A 143 -10.73 -8.39 2.34
C ARG A 143 -12.26 -8.26 2.32
N GLY A 144 -12.78 -7.73 1.22
CA GLY A 144 -14.21 -7.51 0.99
C GLY A 144 -14.76 -6.27 1.70
N THR A 145 -13.90 -5.31 2.04
CA THR A 145 -14.30 -4.02 2.64
C THR A 145 -14.45 -2.95 1.57
N GLU A 146 -14.85 -1.73 1.94
CA GLU A 146 -15.01 -0.58 1.02
C GLU A 146 -13.72 -0.29 0.24
N PHE A 147 -12.63 -0.59 0.90
CA PHE A 147 -11.27 -0.57 0.42
C PHE A 147 -10.98 -1.51 -0.76
N ASP A 148 -11.74 -2.58 -0.93
CA ASP A 148 -11.58 -3.53 -2.04
C ASP A 148 -12.55 -3.25 -3.20
N VAL A 149 -13.34 -2.18 -3.16
CA VAL A 149 -14.44 -1.94 -4.13
C VAL A 149 -13.96 -2.00 -5.58
N PHE A 150 -12.78 -1.46 -5.88
CA PHE A 150 -12.19 -1.53 -7.23
C PHE A 150 -11.89 -2.96 -7.71
N LEU A 151 -11.74 -3.92 -6.80
CA LEU A 151 -11.52 -5.34 -7.11
C LEU A 151 -12.82 -6.11 -7.40
N THR A 152 -13.99 -5.52 -7.13
CA THR A 152 -15.24 -6.29 -7.02
C THR A 152 -15.95 -6.59 -8.34
N ASN A 153 -15.66 -5.88 -9.44
CA ASN A 153 -16.48 -6.00 -10.65
C ASN A 153 -15.75 -6.47 -11.91
N GLU A 154 -14.43 -6.31 -12.06
CA GLU A 154 -13.76 -6.53 -13.37
C GLU A 154 -12.32 -7.04 -13.30
N VAL A 155 -11.85 -7.53 -12.14
CA VAL A 155 -10.46 -7.98 -11.98
C VAL A 155 -10.33 -9.48 -12.26
N GLU A 156 -9.54 -9.83 -13.27
CA GLU A 156 -9.20 -11.22 -13.55
C GLU A 156 -8.28 -11.78 -12.48
N GLY A 157 -8.65 -12.96 -11.98
CA GLY A 157 -7.85 -13.66 -11.01
C GLY A 157 -6.86 -14.65 -11.59
N PHE A 158 -5.63 -14.60 -11.09
CA PHE A 158 -4.59 -15.52 -11.48
C PHE A 158 -3.74 -15.96 -10.28
N GLY A 159 -3.15 -17.15 -10.41
CA GLY A 159 -2.22 -17.68 -9.41
C GLY A 159 -0.78 -17.19 -9.62
N ARG A 160 0.01 -17.14 -8.54
CA ARG A 160 1.46 -16.83 -8.60
C ARG A 160 2.20 -17.63 -9.69
N ASN A 161 1.98 -18.94 -9.73
CA ASN A 161 2.68 -19.81 -10.68
C ASN A 161 2.19 -19.64 -12.12
N GLU A 162 0.95 -19.21 -12.31
CA GLU A 162 0.39 -18.92 -13.63
C GLU A 162 1.03 -17.66 -14.18
N TYR A 163 1.01 -16.59 -13.39
CA TYR A 163 1.67 -15.34 -13.78
C TYR A 163 3.18 -15.50 -14.04
N LEU A 164 3.90 -16.20 -13.15
CA LEU A 164 5.35 -16.41 -13.31
C LEU A 164 5.74 -17.31 -14.51
N GLN A 165 4.77 -17.88 -15.24
CA GLN A 165 5.06 -18.58 -16.51
C GLN A 165 5.29 -17.60 -17.66
N ASP A 166 4.69 -16.42 -17.59
CA ASP A 166 4.75 -15.41 -18.65
C ASP A 166 5.77 -14.30 -18.35
N VAL A 167 6.43 -14.36 -17.19
CA VAL A 167 7.51 -13.44 -16.82
C VAL A 167 8.84 -13.88 -17.45
N ASP A 168 9.53 -12.93 -18.06
CA ASP A 168 10.79 -13.10 -18.79
C ASP A 168 11.66 -11.83 -18.78
N GLU A 169 12.73 -11.79 -19.59
CA GLU A 169 13.60 -10.62 -19.76
C GLU A 169 12.93 -9.41 -20.45
N GLU A 170 11.81 -9.62 -21.14
CA GLU A 170 11.00 -8.56 -21.76
C GLU A 170 9.94 -8.03 -20.79
N THR A 171 9.99 -8.45 -19.53
CA THR A 171 9.08 -8.04 -18.46
C THR A 171 9.74 -7.03 -17.53
N ALA A 172 9.00 -5.99 -17.14
CA ALA A 172 9.39 -5.09 -16.05
C ALA A 172 8.33 -5.07 -14.94
N VAL A 173 8.79 -5.12 -13.70
CA VAL A 173 7.96 -4.94 -12.50
C VAL A 173 8.28 -3.57 -11.91
N PHE A 174 7.31 -2.67 -11.96
CA PHE A 174 7.35 -1.38 -11.27
C PHE A 174 6.86 -1.55 -9.84
N VAL A 175 7.69 -1.19 -8.88
CA VAL A 175 7.32 -1.09 -7.46
C VAL A 175 7.30 0.37 -7.06
N MET A 176 6.08 0.86 -6.84
CA MET A 176 5.79 2.25 -6.58
C MET A 176 5.88 2.56 -5.09
N ASP A 177 6.75 3.49 -4.74
CA ASP A 177 6.74 4.27 -3.50
C ASP A 177 6.54 3.45 -2.21
N LEU A 178 7.18 2.28 -2.12
CA LEU A 178 7.29 1.53 -0.86
C LEU A 178 8.34 2.17 0.04
N GLN A 179 8.09 3.42 0.45
CA GLN A 179 8.94 4.24 1.30
C GLN A 179 8.35 4.39 2.70
N GLN A 180 9.20 4.65 3.69
CA GLN A 180 8.82 4.71 5.10
C GLN A 180 7.69 5.73 5.37
N ASP A 181 7.62 6.83 4.60
CA ASP A 181 6.53 7.80 4.73
C ASP A 181 5.17 7.27 4.29
N PHE A 182 5.11 6.38 3.30
CA PHE A 182 3.85 5.74 2.87
C PHE A 182 3.50 4.51 3.71
N THR A 183 4.38 4.07 4.60
CA THR A 183 4.13 2.92 5.47
C THR A 183 3.70 3.36 6.85
N VAL A 184 4.64 3.79 7.68
CA VAL A 184 4.42 4.19 9.07
C VAL A 184 4.57 5.69 9.28
N GLY A 185 5.13 6.41 8.32
CA GLY A 185 5.50 7.82 8.45
C GLY A 185 4.37 8.81 8.15
N SER A 186 4.75 9.97 7.62
CA SER A 186 3.89 11.16 7.53
C SER A 186 2.68 11.01 6.59
N PHE A 187 2.73 10.04 5.67
CA PHE A 187 1.66 9.71 4.75
C PHE A 187 1.33 8.21 4.78
N GLY A 188 1.45 7.61 5.97
CA GLY A 188 1.29 6.18 6.21
C GLY A 188 -0.06 5.68 5.75
N GLN A 189 -0.06 4.60 4.98
CA GLN A 189 -1.28 3.96 4.54
C GLN A 189 -1.85 3.09 5.67
N PRO A 190 -3.18 3.10 5.87
CA PRO A 190 -3.78 2.20 6.85
C PRO A 190 -3.45 0.78 6.45
N CYS A 191 -3.62 -0.15 7.40
CA CYS A 191 -3.53 -1.57 7.08
C CYS A 191 -2.12 -2.07 6.69
N TRP A 192 -1.07 -1.27 6.88
CA TRP A 192 0.31 -1.62 6.50
C TRP A 192 0.87 -2.91 7.13
N ASP A 193 0.55 -3.16 8.41
CA ASP A 193 1.14 -4.26 9.20
C ASP A 193 0.74 -5.68 8.73
N SER A 194 -0.05 -5.83 7.66
CA SER A 194 -0.37 -7.14 7.06
C SER A 194 0.73 -7.79 6.25
N GLY A 195 1.84 -7.09 6.02
CA GLY A 195 2.99 -7.66 5.33
C GLY A 195 3.03 -7.46 3.83
N LEU A 196 2.42 -6.38 3.30
CA LEU A 196 2.55 -6.02 1.87
C LEU A 196 4.00 -6.03 1.41
N SER A 197 4.90 -5.33 2.13
CA SER A 197 6.32 -5.27 1.79
C SER A 197 6.95 -6.64 1.63
N LYS A 198 6.59 -7.60 2.48
CA LYS A 198 7.15 -8.97 2.42
C LYS A 198 6.64 -9.72 1.19
N HIS A 199 5.36 -9.56 0.85
CA HIS A 199 4.78 -10.20 -0.33
C HIS A 199 5.27 -9.58 -1.63
N VAL A 200 5.40 -8.25 -1.68
CA VAL A 200 6.04 -7.54 -2.79
C VAL A 200 7.51 -7.94 -2.90
N GLY A 201 8.24 -8.00 -1.79
CA GLY A 201 9.63 -8.46 -1.74
C GLY A 201 9.80 -9.87 -2.30
N LYS A 202 8.92 -10.79 -1.92
CA LYS A 202 8.87 -12.14 -2.50
C LYS A 202 8.58 -12.11 -4.01
N PHE A 203 7.63 -11.27 -4.45
CA PHE A 203 7.25 -11.15 -5.85
C PHE A 203 8.37 -10.65 -6.74
N ILE A 204 9.11 -9.63 -6.31
CA ILE A 204 10.22 -9.10 -7.10
C ILE A 204 11.34 -10.12 -7.23
N ILE A 205 11.65 -10.88 -6.18
CA ILE A 205 12.66 -11.96 -6.23
C ILE A 205 12.23 -13.04 -7.20
N ASP A 206 10.97 -13.48 -7.10
CA ASP A 206 10.42 -14.52 -7.97
C ASP A 206 10.40 -14.07 -9.43
N SER A 207 10.03 -12.82 -9.70
CA SER A 207 10.01 -12.24 -11.05
C SER A 207 11.41 -12.00 -11.60
N SER A 208 12.35 -11.52 -10.78
CA SER A 208 13.74 -11.32 -11.21
C SER A 208 14.45 -12.64 -11.51
N ASN A 209 14.13 -13.72 -10.79
CA ASN A 209 14.63 -15.06 -11.09
C ASN A 209 14.19 -15.58 -12.47
N LYS A 210 13.18 -14.95 -13.07
CA LYS A 210 12.71 -15.19 -14.44
C LYS A 210 13.33 -14.24 -15.46
N GLY A 211 14.15 -13.29 -15.03
CA GLY A 211 14.81 -12.30 -15.89
C GLY A 211 14.15 -10.92 -15.88
N ALA A 212 13.03 -10.74 -15.17
CA ALA A 212 12.34 -9.46 -15.15
C ALA A 212 13.21 -8.33 -14.59
N THR A 213 13.09 -7.15 -15.19
CA THR A 213 13.68 -5.92 -14.66
C THR A 213 12.79 -5.39 -13.53
N ILE A 214 13.38 -5.07 -12.39
CA ILE A 214 12.68 -4.46 -11.26
C ILE A 214 12.97 -2.95 -11.26
N ILE A 215 11.93 -2.14 -11.38
CA ILE A 215 12.01 -0.68 -11.36
C ILE A 215 11.35 -0.21 -10.06
N ALA A 216 12.13 0.23 -9.08
CA ALA A 216 11.61 0.73 -7.80
C ALA A 216 11.62 2.26 -7.80
N SER A 217 10.48 2.90 -7.55
CA SER A 217 10.41 4.36 -7.46
C SER A 217 10.58 4.88 -6.05
N LEU A 218 11.17 6.08 -5.97
CA LEU A 218 11.23 6.91 -4.78
C LEU A 218 10.57 8.24 -5.12
N ASP A 219 9.47 8.55 -4.43
CA ASP A 219 9.02 9.92 -4.30
C ASP A 219 10.05 10.73 -3.53
N PHE A 220 10.38 11.92 -4.00
CA PHE A 220 11.52 12.66 -3.47
C PHE A 220 11.31 14.15 -3.66
N HIS A 221 10.73 14.82 -2.67
CA HIS A 221 10.24 16.19 -2.79
C HIS A 221 11.14 17.21 -2.07
N PRO A 222 11.36 18.42 -2.61
CA PRO A 222 11.91 19.50 -1.80
C PRO A 222 10.91 19.90 -0.68
N GLU A 223 11.41 20.45 0.44
CA GLU A 223 10.53 20.86 1.56
C GLU A 223 9.43 21.88 1.17
N ASP A 224 9.64 22.66 0.10
CA ASP A 224 8.71 23.65 -0.44
C ASP A 224 7.95 23.17 -1.70
N HIS A 225 7.86 21.85 -1.90
CA HIS A 225 7.17 21.26 -3.05
C HIS A 225 5.70 21.69 -3.14
N CYS A 226 5.20 21.83 -4.37
CA CYS A 226 3.88 22.36 -4.63
C CYS A 226 2.76 21.49 -4.07
N SER A 227 3.01 20.19 -3.87
CA SER A 227 2.02 19.24 -3.39
C SER A 227 1.71 19.32 -1.89
N PHE A 228 2.44 20.16 -1.15
CA PHE A 228 2.27 20.37 0.30
C PHE A 228 1.43 21.61 0.62
N GLY A 229 0.30 21.79 -0.08
CA GLY A 229 -0.63 22.90 0.14
C GLY A 229 -0.36 24.14 -0.72
N GLN A 230 0.31 23.97 -1.87
CA GLN A 230 0.42 25.00 -2.90
C GLN A 230 -0.25 24.51 -4.20
N SER A 231 -0.19 25.30 -5.28
CA SER A 231 -0.74 24.91 -6.58
C SER A 231 0.38 24.41 -7.50
N CYS A 232 0.32 23.14 -7.88
CA CYS A 232 1.22 22.60 -8.90
C CYS A 232 0.87 23.09 -10.31
N HIS A 233 1.87 23.22 -11.17
CA HIS A 233 1.70 23.71 -12.54
C HIS A 233 1.01 22.70 -13.49
N ASN A 234 1.06 21.41 -13.18
CA ASN A 234 0.46 20.33 -13.97
C ASN A 234 -0.97 19.97 -13.54
N THR A 235 -1.68 20.91 -12.93
CA THR A 235 -3.12 20.80 -12.59
C THR A 235 -4.05 21.04 -13.80
N ASN A 236 -3.50 21.20 -15.01
CA ASN A 236 -4.15 21.77 -16.21
C ASN A 236 -5.34 20.94 -16.75
N GLY A 237 -6.52 21.13 -16.17
CA GLY A 237 -7.80 20.62 -16.71
C GLY A 237 -8.32 19.37 -16.01
N HIS A 238 -7.48 18.71 -15.22
CA HIS A 238 -7.88 17.68 -14.26
C HIS A 238 -7.69 18.22 -12.84
N ALA A 239 -8.32 19.35 -12.52
CA ALA A 239 -8.21 19.98 -11.20
C ALA A 239 -8.54 19.01 -10.05
N GLU A 240 -9.40 18.03 -10.34
CA GLU A 240 -9.76 16.93 -9.45
C GLU A 240 -8.62 15.94 -9.19
N ARG A 241 -7.76 15.70 -10.20
CA ARG A 241 -6.68 14.70 -10.18
C ARG A 241 -5.44 15.16 -9.43
N TYR A 242 -5.18 16.47 -9.44
CA TYR A 242 -4.01 17.09 -8.78
C TYR A 242 -4.42 18.13 -7.72
N SER A 243 -5.53 17.88 -7.03
CA SER A 243 -5.88 18.60 -5.78
C SER A 243 -4.85 18.22 -4.69
N ASN A 244 -3.67 18.83 -4.78
CA ASN A 244 -2.47 18.42 -4.05
C ASN A 244 -2.34 19.11 -2.69
N GLU A 245 -3.11 18.59 -1.74
CA GLU A 245 -3.05 18.95 -0.32
C GLU A 245 -2.57 17.74 0.50
N PHE A 246 -1.31 17.35 0.28
CA PHE A 246 -0.70 16.25 1.03
C PHE A 246 0.07 16.76 2.25
N PRO A 247 0.19 15.95 3.32
CA PRO A 247 1.17 16.26 4.36
C PRO A 247 2.56 16.30 3.72
N PRO A 248 3.50 17.14 4.20
CA PRO A 248 4.89 17.05 3.77
C PRO A 248 5.44 15.64 4.01
N HIS A 249 5.81 14.95 2.93
CA HIS A 249 6.30 13.57 2.92
C HIS A 249 7.46 13.42 1.93
N CYS A 250 8.25 12.36 2.09
CA CYS A 250 9.40 12.01 1.28
C CYS A 250 10.35 13.19 1.00
N THR A 251 10.49 14.08 1.98
CA THR A 251 11.16 15.37 1.78
C THR A 251 12.69 15.25 1.77
N PHE A 252 13.36 16.10 1.00
CA PHE A 252 14.80 16.28 0.99
C PHE A 252 15.22 17.73 1.22
N ARG A 253 16.48 17.90 1.63
CA ARG A 253 17.16 19.19 1.77
C ARG A 253 18.53 19.16 1.08
N PRO A 254 18.97 20.28 0.50
CA PRO A 254 20.32 20.37 -0.04
C PRO A 254 21.38 20.45 1.06
N GLU A 255 22.39 19.59 0.99
CA GLU A 255 23.59 19.60 1.83
C GLU A 255 24.85 19.64 0.95
N GLY A 256 25.31 20.86 0.67
CA GLY A 256 26.32 21.09 -0.36
C GLY A 256 25.73 20.81 -1.74
N GLU A 257 26.36 19.88 -2.49
CA GLU A 257 25.88 19.43 -3.80
C GLU A 257 24.89 18.26 -3.72
N GLN A 258 24.79 17.59 -2.56
CA GLN A 258 23.91 16.45 -2.37
C GLN A 258 22.52 16.90 -1.95
N LEU A 259 21.49 16.17 -2.36
CA LEU A 259 20.12 16.32 -1.88
C LEU A 259 19.83 15.16 -0.94
N LEU A 260 19.76 15.40 0.37
CA LEU A 260 19.64 14.34 1.37
C LEU A 260 18.21 14.30 1.94
N PRO A 261 17.65 13.11 2.20
CA PRO A 261 16.40 12.97 2.92
C PRO A 261 16.42 13.72 4.25
N VAL A 262 15.29 14.36 4.60
CA VAL A 262 15.10 15.02 5.88
C VAL A 262 14.77 13.97 6.95
N ARG A 263 15.40 14.08 8.11
CA ARG A 263 15.11 13.22 9.28
C ARG A 263 13.71 13.51 9.80
N ALA A 264 13.01 12.49 10.31
CA ALA A 264 11.67 12.65 10.90
C ALA A 264 11.58 13.85 11.85
N THR A 265 12.50 13.94 12.82
CA THR A 265 12.57 15.03 13.82
C THR A 265 12.69 16.43 13.24
N GLU A 266 13.08 16.56 11.97
CA GLU A 266 13.30 17.81 11.26
C GLU A 266 12.23 18.09 10.20
N THR A 267 11.36 17.13 9.87
CA THR A 267 10.29 17.32 8.87
C THR A 267 9.27 18.37 9.30
N ALA A 268 8.66 19.04 8.31
CA ALA A 268 7.55 19.96 8.55
C ALA A 268 6.35 19.25 9.21
N TYR A 269 6.06 18.01 8.80
CA TYR A 269 5.02 17.16 9.42
C TYR A 269 5.26 16.99 10.92
N CYS A 270 6.41 16.46 11.34
CA CYS A 270 6.63 16.18 12.76
C CYS A 270 6.63 17.43 13.63
N LYS A 271 7.02 18.59 13.07
CA LYS A 271 6.99 19.88 13.75
C LYS A 271 5.58 20.42 14.00
N THR A 272 4.54 19.96 13.29
CA THR A 272 3.16 20.40 13.56
C THR A 272 2.67 19.99 14.94
N PHE A 273 3.29 18.97 15.54
CA PHE A 273 2.92 18.45 16.86
C PHE A 273 3.78 19.01 18.02
N GLY A 274 4.54 20.07 17.75
CA GLY A 274 5.53 20.66 18.66
C GLY A 274 6.97 20.21 18.37
N PRO A 275 7.97 20.67 19.14
CA PRO A 275 9.36 20.29 18.93
C PRO A 275 9.60 18.84 19.38
N PRO A 276 10.02 17.91 18.47
CA PRO A 276 10.24 16.50 18.84
C PRO A 276 11.31 16.31 19.92
N SER A 277 12.27 17.23 20.01
CA SER A 277 13.38 17.23 20.99
C SER A 277 12.96 17.59 22.43
N GLY A 278 11.72 18.04 22.64
CA GLY A 278 11.16 18.32 23.96
C GLY A 278 10.28 17.17 24.44
N HIS A 279 10.84 16.23 25.21
CA HIS A 279 10.08 15.07 25.73
C HIS A 279 8.85 15.43 26.57
N HIS A 280 8.73 16.68 27.06
CA HIS A 280 7.56 17.15 27.77
C HIS A 280 6.61 17.90 26.82
N GLY A 281 5.54 17.23 26.41
CA GLY A 281 4.40 17.86 25.72
C GLY A 281 4.33 17.68 24.21
N TYR A 282 5.24 16.92 23.59
CA TYR A 282 5.11 16.50 22.19
C TYR A 282 3.89 15.58 22.03
N LYS A 283 3.04 15.87 21.03
CA LYS A 283 1.76 15.16 20.80
C LYS A 283 1.75 14.30 19.53
N GLY A 284 2.84 14.28 18.77
CA GLY A 284 2.91 13.53 17.51
C GLY A 284 3.30 12.06 17.73
N PRO A 285 3.34 11.29 16.64
CA PRO A 285 3.68 9.87 16.69
C PRO A 285 5.11 9.65 17.21
N GLU A 286 5.38 8.45 17.75
CA GLU A 286 6.68 8.15 18.37
C GLU A 286 7.82 8.15 17.35
N TRP A 287 7.57 7.72 16.11
CA TRP A 287 8.57 7.73 15.03
C TRP A 287 9.05 9.14 14.68
N CYS A 288 8.25 10.18 14.95
CA CYS A 288 8.71 11.57 14.78
C CYS A 288 9.85 11.97 15.73
N LYS A 289 10.13 11.17 16.76
CA LYS A 289 11.25 11.37 17.69
C LYS A 289 12.49 10.56 17.30
N ASP A 290 12.37 9.66 16.33
CA ASP A 290 13.47 8.83 15.85
C ASP A 290 14.34 9.61 14.86
N ASP A 291 15.58 9.91 15.24
CA ASP A 291 16.53 10.63 14.40
C ASP A 291 17.18 9.76 13.32
N THR A 292 16.88 8.46 13.33
CA THR A 292 17.28 7.47 12.32
C THR A 292 16.17 7.17 11.31
N PHE A 293 14.97 7.74 11.49
CA PHE A 293 13.87 7.61 10.54
C PHE A 293 13.99 8.65 9.43
N PHE A 294 14.02 8.17 8.19
CA PHE A 294 14.01 9.00 6.98
C PHE A 294 12.82 8.58 6.13
N GLY A 295 11.81 9.44 6.04
CA GLY A 295 10.56 9.11 5.36
C GLY A 295 10.73 8.77 3.88
N ALA A 296 11.70 9.39 3.20
CA ALA A 296 12.02 9.14 1.80
C ALA A 296 12.80 7.84 1.54
N GLU A 297 13.28 7.14 2.56
CA GLU A 297 13.94 5.83 2.36
C GLU A 297 12.91 4.74 2.06
N PHE A 298 13.33 3.70 1.32
CA PHE A 298 12.53 2.49 1.18
C PHE A 298 12.16 1.91 2.56
N ASP A 299 11.00 1.28 2.62
CA ASP A 299 10.65 0.37 3.69
C ASP A 299 11.74 -0.71 3.86
N ARG A 300 12.02 -1.10 5.11
CA ARG A 300 13.14 -1.98 5.43
C ARG A 300 12.98 -3.37 4.82
N ASP A 301 11.81 -3.97 4.97
CA ASP A 301 11.55 -5.32 4.45
C ASP A 301 11.62 -5.33 2.91
N PHE A 302 11.12 -4.27 2.26
CA PHE A 302 11.24 -4.11 0.82
C PHE A 302 12.69 -3.87 0.36
N SER A 303 13.43 -2.98 1.04
CA SER A 303 14.84 -2.70 0.74
C SER A 303 15.71 -3.95 0.85
N ASP A 304 15.48 -4.78 1.88
CA ASP A 304 16.19 -6.04 2.06
C ASP A 304 15.91 -7.02 0.92
N ALA A 305 14.64 -7.12 0.49
CA ALA A 305 14.26 -7.95 -0.65
C ALA A 305 14.86 -7.44 -1.97
N LEU A 306 14.83 -6.12 -2.21
CA LEU A 306 15.40 -5.49 -3.40
C LEU A 306 16.92 -5.70 -3.48
N THR A 307 17.60 -5.69 -2.33
CA THR A 307 19.03 -6.01 -2.23
C THR A 307 19.33 -7.44 -2.69
N GLY A 308 18.39 -8.37 -2.46
CA GLY A 308 18.50 -9.77 -2.88
C GLY A 308 18.33 -10.02 -4.37
N VAL A 309 17.85 -9.03 -5.14
CA VAL A 309 17.75 -9.09 -6.60
C VAL A 309 19.12 -8.85 -7.22
N GLU A 310 19.42 -9.50 -8.36
CA GLU A 310 20.63 -9.20 -9.12
C GLU A 310 20.66 -7.71 -9.48
N LYS A 311 21.75 -7.02 -9.10
CA LYS A 311 21.89 -5.57 -9.31
C LYS A 311 21.72 -5.15 -10.77
N GLU A 312 21.97 -6.06 -11.71
CA GLU A 312 21.78 -5.81 -13.13
C GLU A 312 20.29 -5.72 -13.52
N LEU A 313 19.40 -6.32 -12.75
CA LEU A 313 17.96 -6.29 -12.97
C LEU A 313 17.27 -5.15 -12.23
N VAL A 314 17.94 -4.50 -11.28
CA VAL A 314 17.36 -3.39 -10.51
C VAL A 314 17.65 -2.03 -11.16
N GLU A 315 16.63 -1.18 -11.18
CA GLU A 315 16.68 0.25 -11.46
C GLU A 315 15.94 0.98 -10.34
N VAL A 316 16.58 1.98 -9.72
CA VAL A 316 15.90 2.89 -8.78
C VAL A 316 15.70 4.22 -9.46
N VAL A 317 14.46 4.72 -9.44
CA VAL A 317 14.06 5.95 -10.13
C VAL A 317 13.53 6.97 -9.13
N PHE A 318 13.94 8.23 -9.26
CA PHE A 318 13.47 9.34 -8.45
C PHE A 318 12.43 10.13 -9.22
N LYS A 319 11.37 10.57 -8.54
CA LYS A 319 10.28 11.40 -9.08
C LYS A 319 9.86 12.46 -8.05
N GLY A 320 9.06 13.44 -8.49
CA GLY A 320 8.49 14.47 -7.59
C GLY A 320 9.49 15.53 -7.10
N PHE A 321 10.68 15.60 -7.70
CA PHE A 321 11.76 16.46 -7.19
C PHE A 321 11.69 17.92 -7.61
N HIS A 322 10.87 18.26 -8.60
CA HIS A 322 10.76 19.64 -9.04
C HIS A 322 9.69 20.37 -8.24
N LYS A 323 10.08 21.44 -7.54
CA LYS A 323 9.20 22.17 -6.61
C LYS A 323 7.84 22.61 -7.17
N ASP A 324 7.74 22.90 -8.47
CA ASP A 324 6.51 23.40 -9.11
C ASP A 324 5.71 22.34 -9.91
N PHE A 325 6.17 21.08 -9.99
CA PHE A 325 5.53 20.00 -10.74
C PHE A 325 5.46 18.74 -9.90
N ASP A 326 4.25 18.23 -9.66
CA ASP A 326 4.09 16.95 -9.00
C ASP A 326 4.30 15.79 -9.98
N SER A 327 4.64 14.61 -9.49
CA SER A 327 4.86 13.45 -10.35
C SER A 327 4.51 12.16 -9.63
N PHE A 328 3.23 11.81 -9.59
CA PHE A 328 2.79 10.50 -9.10
C PHE A 328 3.36 9.38 -9.99
N SER A 329 3.25 9.54 -11.30
CA SER A 329 3.73 8.57 -12.27
C SER A 329 5.26 8.50 -12.35
N ALA A 330 5.81 7.29 -12.51
CA ALA A 330 7.19 7.08 -12.94
C ALA A 330 7.38 7.26 -14.46
N VAL A 331 6.30 7.46 -15.22
CA VAL A 331 6.35 7.82 -16.63
C VAL A 331 6.00 9.30 -16.77
N PRO A 332 6.76 10.08 -17.57
CA PRO A 332 6.45 11.49 -17.72
C PRO A 332 5.07 11.71 -18.35
N HIS A 333 4.50 12.88 -18.11
CA HIS A 333 3.24 13.29 -18.74
C HIS A 333 3.51 13.61 -20.22
N LEU A 334 2.96 12.80 -21.12
CA LEU A 334 3.20 12.92 -22.56
C LEU A 334 2.05 13.58 -23.32
N VAL A 335 0.84 13.53 -22.75
CA VAL A 335 -0.39 14.06 -23.34
C VAL A 335 -0.98 15.08 -22.37
N SER A 336 -1.27 16.30 -22.82
CA SER A 336 -2.17 17.21 -22.09
C SER A 336 -3.18 17.79 -23.05
N ASP A 337 -4.40 17.97 -22.55
CA ASP A 337 -5.50 18.61 -23.27
C ASP A 337 -5.22 20.07 -23.61
N SER A 338 -4.28 20.71 -22.89
CA SER A 338 -3.75 21.99 -23.33
C SER A 338 -2.77 21.75 -24.48
N GLN A 339 -2.94 22.43 -25.62
CA GLN A 339 -1.96 22.36 -26.73
C GLN A 339 -0.53 22.81 -26.34
N ASN A 340 -0.32 23.18 -25.07
CA ASN A 340 0.97 23.38 -24.45
C ASN A 340 1.07 22.48 -23.22
N THR A 341 1.16 21.14 -23.38
CA THR A 341 1.98 20.37 -22.42
C THR A 341 3.26 21.17 -22.34
N ARG A 342 3.49 21.83 -21.20
CA ARG A 342 4.66 22.68 -21.10
C ARG A 342 5.81 21.72 -21.28
N HIS A 343 6.74 22.01 -22.18
CA HIS A 343 7.96 21.21 -22.34
C HIS A 343 8.59 20.86 -20.97
N ALA A 344 8.47 21.79 -20.02
CA ALA A 344 8.77 21.61 -18.60
C ALA A 344 8.04 20.44 -17.92
N GLU A 345 6.74 20.21 -18.14
CA GLU A 345 6.00 19.09 -17.53
C GLU A 345 6.55 17.74 -17.99
N HIS A 346 6.86 17.56 -19.28
CA HIS A 346 7.52 16.35 -19.78
C HIS A 346 8.92 16.16 -19.17
N ILE A 347 9.63 17.24 -18.88
CA ILE A 347 10.98 17.19 -18.29
C ILE A 347 10.95 16.94 -16.78
N PHE A 348 9.99 17.52 -16.06
CA PHE A 348 9.97 17.55 -14.60
C PHE A 348 9.01 16.54 -13.98
N THR A 349 8.32 15.73 -14.80
CA THR A 349 7.53 14.58 -14.37
C THR A 349 8.16 13.27 -14.87
N GLY A 350 7.74 12.16 -14.27
CA GLY A 350 8.31 10.84 -14.52
C GLY A 350 9.52 10.52 -13.64
N GLY A 351 9.96 9.27 -13.74
CA GLY A 351 11.06 8.70 -12.98
C GLY A 351 12.39 8.80 -13.70
N TYR A 352 13.44 9.14 -12.95
CA TYR A 352 14.80 9.25 -13.45
C TYR A 352 15.76 8.35 -12.66
N ALA A 353 16.48 7.45 -13.35
CA ALA A 353 17.50 6.59 -12.75
C ALA A 353 18.90 7.18 -12.94
N TYR A 354 19.85 6.80 -12.09
CA TYR A 354 21.25 7.14 -12.29
C TYR A 354 21.86 6.57 -13.58
N PRO A 355 23.05 7.08 -14.01
CA PRO A 355 23.91 6.32 -14.90
C PRO A 355 24.12 4.90 -14.39
N ARG A 356 24.22 3.95 -15.31
CA ARG A 356 24.27 2.52 -14.98
C ARG A 356 25.37 2.15 -13.98
N GLU A 357 26.56 2.73 -14.12
CA GLU A 357 27.68 2.49 -13.20
C GLU A 357 27.35 2.88 -11.76
N ARG A 358 26.76 4.07 -11.56
CA ARG A 358 26.35 4.56 -10.23
C ARG A 358 25.19 3.74 -9.67
N ALA A 359 24.20 3.39 -10.50
CA ALA A 359 23.09 2.51 -10.08
C ALA A 359 23.61 1.18 -9.53
N LEU A 360 24.57 0.54 -10.22
CA LEU A 360 25.21 -0.71 -9.77
C LEU A 360 26.03 -0.53 -8.48
N ALA A 361 26.67 0.63 -8.31
CA ALA A 361 27.43 0.94 -7.10
C ALA A 361 26.51 1.17 -5.88
N CYS A 362 25.30 1.69 -6.10
CA CYS A 362 24.34 1.99 -5.05
C CYS A 362 23.41 0.83 -4.66
N HIS A 363 23.42 -0.27 -5.41
CA HIS A 363 22.61 -1.45 -5.11
C HIS A 363 22.80 -1.94 -3.66
N GLY A 364 21.69 -2.06 -2.93
CA GLY A 364 21.66 -2.47 -1.52
C GLY A 364 22.19 -1.44 -0.52
N ARG A 365 22.49 -0.22 -0.96
CA ARG A 365 23.08 0.85 -0.13
C ARG A 365 22.45 2.21 -0.43
N TRP A 366 21.18 2.21 -0.82
CA TRP A 366 20.45 3.41 -1.24
C TRP A 366 20.33 4.48 -0.14
N HIS A 367 20.40 4.08 1.13
CA HIS A 367 20.40 4.98 2.30
C HIS A 367 21.68 5.82 2.42
N LEU A 368 22.78 5.46 1.74
CA LEU A 368 24.04 6.20 1.86
C LEU A 368 23.96 7.56 1.15
N PRO A 369 24.59 8.63 1.71
CA PRO A 369 24.58 9.97 1.14
C PRO A 369 24.96 10.03 -0.35
N GLU A 370 25.96 9.25 -0.79
CA GLU A 370 26.40 9.20 -2.19
C GLU A 370 25.41 8.52 -3.15
N CYS A 371 24.33 7.94 -2.64
CA CYS A 371 23.28 7.30 -3.42
C CYS A 371 22.00 8.14 -3.55
N TRP A 372 22.00 9.35 -3.00
CA TRP A 372 20.98 10.36 -3.24
C TRP A 372 21.37 11.33 -4.36
N PRO A 373 20.40 11.92 -5.07
CA PRO A 373 20.70 12.75 -6.24
C PRO A 373 21.49 14.00 -5.84
N THR A 374 22.34 14.48 -6.75
CA THR A 374 22.92 15.81 -6.59
C THR A 374 21.98 16.87 -7.15
N ARG A 375 22.18 18.13 -6.75
CA ARG A 375 21.47 19.26 -7.36
C ARG A 375 21.73 19.34 -8.86
N GLU A 376 22.98 19.16 -9.31
CA GLU A 376 23.32 19.14 -10.74
C GLU A 376 22.54 18.07 -11.52
N GLU A 377 22.35 16.89 -10.93
CA GLU A 377 21.62 15.80 -11.60
C GLU A 377 20.13 16.11 -11.75
N ILE A 378 19.51 16.67 -10.71
CA ILE A 378 18.09 17.04 -10.73
C ILE A 378 17.84 18.28 -11.62
N ASP A 379 18.68 19.30 -11.53
CA ASP A 379 18.48 20.56 -12.27
C ASP A 379 18.65 20.37 -13.79
N ASN A 380 19.42 19.35 -14.22
CA ASN A 380 19.70 19.07 -15.63
C ASN A 380 18.91 17.88 -16.19
N VAL A 381 17.87 17.38 -15.51
CA VAL A 381 17.03 16.32 -16.10
C VAL A 381 16.44 16.80 -17.42
N GLY A 382 16.34 15.91 -18.41
CA GLY A 382 15.82 16.23 -19.74
C GLY A 382 16.78 17.00 -20.65
N GLU A 383 17.89 17.53 -20.15
CA GLU A 383 18.94 18.14 -20.96
C GLU A 383 19.78 17.07 -21.69
N ALA A 384 20.43 17.46 -22.79
CA ALA A 384 21.22 16.54 -23.61
C ALA A 384 22.45 15.95 -22.88
N ASP A 385 22.94 16.64 -21.85
CA ASP A 385 24.03 16.22 -20.97
C ASP A 385 23.54 15.69 -19.61
N SER A 386 22.22 15.51 -19.44
CA SER A 386 21.63 14.86 -18.28
C SER A 386 22.35 13.55 -18.00
N ARG A 387 22.83 13.39 -16.77
CA ARG A 387 23.43 12.12 -16.32
C ARG A 387 22.35 11.11 -15.95
N MET A 388 21.16 11.57 -15.60
CA MET A 388 20.05 10.68 -15.25
C MET A 388 19.32 10.19 -16.51
N ARG A 389 18.88 8.93 -16.45
CA ARG A 389 18.17 8.23 -17.52
C ARG A 389 16.68 8.24 -17.23
N PRO A 390 15.83 8.79 -18.12
CA PRO A 390 14.38 8.71 -17.95
C PRO A 390 13.90 7.26 -18.10
N VAL A 391 12.86 6.87 -17.36
CA VAL A 391 12.27 5.51 -17.40
C VAL A 391 11.97 5.03 -18.81
N LEU A 392 11.43 5.88 -19.69
CA LEU A 392 11.13 5.50 -21.08
C LEU A 392 12.36 5.05 -21.88
N GLU A 393 13.54 5.61 -21.59
CA GLU A 393 14.79 5.14 -22.20
C GLU A 393 15.17 3.74 -21.70
N ILE A 394 14.97 3.48 -20.41
CA ILE A 394 15.25 2.18 -19.77
C ILE A 394 14.38 1.10 -20.41
N LEU A 395 13.07 1.33 -20.51
CA LEU A 395 12.11 0.40 -21.12
C LEU A 395 12.48 0.09 -22.57
N ARG A 396 12.79 1.12 -23.37
CA ARG A 396 13.20 0.95 -24.77
C ARG A 396 14.48 0.15 -24.91
N LYS A 397 15.52 0.50 -24.14
CA LYS A 397 16.83 -0.17 -24.20
C LYS A 397 16.76 -1.64 -23.79
N ARG A 398 15.88 -1.96 -22.84
CA ARG A 398 15.66 -3.34 -22.36
C ARG A 398 14.61 -4.11 -23.16
N GLN A 399 14.01 -3.48 -24.18
CA GLN A 399 12.99 -4.10 -25.03
C GLN A 399 11.78 -4.62 -24.24
N ILE A 400 11.38 -3.88 -23.20
CA ILE A 400 10.27 -4.28 -22.32
C ILE A 400 8.94 -4.20 -23.09
N LYS A 401 8.17 -5.30 -23.04
CA LYS A 401 6.84 -5.43 -23.63
C LYS A 401 5.77 -5.72 -22.60
N ASN A 402 6.13 -6.37 -21.49
CA ASN A 402 5.19 -6.70 -20.42
C ASN A 402 5.54 -5.85 -19.20
N VAL A 403 4.57 -5.09 -18.69
CA VAL A 403 4.76 -4.29 -17.48
C VAL A 403 3.74 -4.67 -16.44
N VAL A 404 4.23 -4.79 -15.22
CA VAL A 404 3.41 -4.98 -14.03
C VAL A 404 3.71 -3.90 -13.02
N VAL A 405 2.66 -3.20 -12.57
CA VAL A 405 2.76 -2.09 -11.62
C VAL A 405 2.14 -2.52 -10.30
N ILE A 406 2.88 -2.33 -9.22
CA ILE A 406 2.48 -2.62 -7.84
C ILE A 406 3.06 -1.56 -6.91
N GLY A 407 2.57 -1.47 -5.66
CA GLY A 407 3.12 -0.56 -4.67
C GLY A 407 2.05 0.38 -4.10
N LEU A 408 2.46 1.60 -3.77
CA LEU A 408 1.61 2.61 -3.13
C LEU A 408 1.69 3.96 -3.87
N THR A 409 0.69 4.83 -3.73
CA THR A 409 -0.70 4.44 -3.42
C THR A 409 -1.38 3.94 -4.70
N TYR A 410 -2.40 3.10 -4.56
CA TYR A 410 -3.00 2.39 -5.69
C TYR A 410 -3.59 3.37 -6.73
N ASP A 411 -4.35 4.35 -6.26
CA ASP A 411 -5.08 5.36 -7.04
C ASP A 411 -4.22 6.52 -7.57
N TYR A 412 -3.03 6.76 -6.99
CA TYR A 412 -2.07 7.75 -7.49
C TYR A 412 -0.91 7.07 -8.22
N SER A 413 0.24 6.90 -7.57
CA SER A 413 1.49 6.51 -8.23
C SER A 413 1.40 5.20 -9.01
N VAL A 414 0.65 4.20 -8.51
CA VAL A 414 0.45 2.93 -9.20
C VAL A 414 -0.41 3.11 -10.45
N SER A 415 -1.62 3.67 -10.30
CA SER A 415 -2.56 3.83 -11.42
C SER A 415 -2.05 4.82 -12.46
N GLU A 416 -1.48 5.96 -12.06
CA GLU A 416 -0.92 6.93 -13.00
C GLU A 416 0.28 6.37 -13.77
N THR A 417 1.13 5.58 -13.11
CA THR A 417 2.22 4.88 -13.82
C THR A 417 1.65 3.94 -14.87
N ALA A 418 0.64 3.13 -14.53
CA ALA A 418 0.03 2.22 -15.49
C ALA A 418 -0.66 2.94 -16.66
N ILE A 419 -1.42 4.01 -16.37
CA ILE A 419 -2.10 4.83 -17.38
C ILE A 419 -1.08 5.46 -18.32
N PHE A 420 -0.03 6.12 -17.80
CA PHE A 420 0.94 6.80 -18.66
C PHE A 420 1.88 5.85 -19.39
N LEU A 421 2.12 4.63 -18.88
CA LEU A 421 2.76 3.58 -19.68
C LEU A 421 1.93 3.23 -20.92
N ARG A 422 0.61 3.07 -20.75
CA ARG A 422 -0.30 2.79 -21.87
C ARG A 422 -0.34 3.95 -22.85
N GLU A 423 -0.48 5.19 -22.36
CA GLU A 423 -0.46 6.38 -23.21
C GLU A 423 0.86 6.53 -23.98
N ALA A 424 1.99 6.31 -23.31
CA ALA A 424 3.31 6.34 -23.95
C ALA A 424 3.44 5.30 -25.07
N ALA A 425 2.93 4.10 -24.83
CA ALA A 425 2.91 3.03 -25.82
C ALA A 425 2.02 3.40 -27.01
N ASP A 426 0.79 3.86 -26.77
CA ASP A 426 -0.17 4.21 -27.81
C ASP A 426 0.29 5.42 -28.63
N ALA A 427 0.99 6.37 -28.02
CA ALA A 427 1.61 7.51 -28.68
C ALA A 427 2.94 7.18 -29.40
N GLY A 428 3.41 5.93 -29.35
CA GLY A 428 4.59 5.46 -30.10
C GLY A 428 5.94 5.84 -29.49
N TRP A 429 5.98 6.20 -28.20
CA TRP A 429 7.24 6.48 -27.49
C TRP A 429 8.04 5.21 -27.17
N LEU A 430 7.35 4.07 -27.17
CA LEU A 430 7.88 2.73 -26.99
C LEU A 430 7.68 1.96 -28.30
N GLU A 431 8.73 1.32 -28.82
CA GLU A 431 8.77 0.70 -30.15
C GLU A 431 7.74 -0.43 -30.34
N PHE A 432 7.24 -0.98 -29.23
CA PHE A 432 6.26 -2.06 -29.22
C PHE A 432 4.82 -1.58 -29.39
N GLY A 433 4.58 -0.27 -29.25
CA GLY A 433 3.27 0.35 -29.44
C GLY A 433 2.16 -0.40 -28.72
N SER A 434 1.09 -0.69 -29.45
CA SER A 434 -0.08 -1.45 -28.97
C SER A 434 0.20 -2.88 -28.50
N ASN A 435 1.40 -3.43 -28.74
CA ASN A 435 1.76 -4.78 -28.26
C ASN A 435 2.26 -4.78 -26.81
N MET A 436 2.44 -3.61 -26.20
CA MET A 436 2.79 -3.54 -24.78
C MET A 436 1.59 -3.96 -23.91
N THR A 437 1.82 -4.86 -22.95
CA THR A 437 0.84 -5.21 -21.93
C THR A 437 1.19 -4.46 -20.64
N VAL A 438 0.17 -3.94 -19.96
CA VAL A 438 0.33 -3.24 -18.69
C VAL A 438 -0.72 -3.82 -17.75
N HIS A 439 -0.25 -4.42 -16.66
CA HIS A 439 -1.08 -4.96 -15.60
C HIS A 439 -0.82 -4.18 -14.31
N VAL A 440 -1.88 -3.93 -13.56
CA VAL A 440 -1.77 -3.44 -12.18
C VAL A 440 -2.12 -4.61 -11.28
N LEU A 441 -1.25 -4.98 -10.34
CA LEU A 441 -1.62 -6.02 -9.38
C LEU A 441 -2.33 -5.39 -8.20
N GLY A 442 -3.60 -5.78 -8.04
CA GLY A 442 -4.33 -5.58 -6.80
C GLY A 442 -3.96 -6.63 -5.75
N ASP A 443 -3.99 -6.19 -4.49
CA ASP A 443 -3.87 -6.99 -3.27
C ASP A 443 -2.71 -8.01 -3.18
N LEU A 444 -1.52 -7.55 -2.79
CA LEU A 444 -0.48 -8.45 -2.23
C LEU A 444 -0.54 -8.51 -0.69
N SER A 445 -1.77 -8.78 -0.24
CA SER A 445 -2.35 -8.76 1.12
C SER A 445 -2.26 -7.41 1.85
N ARG A 446 -2.67 -6.38 1.08
CA ARG A 446 -2.98 -4.96 1.32
C ARG A 446 -1.86 -4.07 1.89
N PRO A 447 -1.74 -2.77 1.57
CA PRO A 447 -2.80 -1.86 1.10
C PRO A 447 -3.05 -1.82 -0.41
N SER A 448 -4.30 -1.67 -0.82
CA SER A 448 -4.71 -1.10 -2.10
C SER A 448 -6.12 -0.53 -1.89
N PHE A 449 -6.31 0.76 -2.14
CA PHE A 449 -7.56 1.47 -1.91
C PHE A 449 -7.81 2.42 -3.10
N ASP A 450 -9.06 2.52 -3.52
CA ASP A 450 -9.56 3.57 -4.41
C ASP A 450 -9.96 4.77 -3.55
N GLY A 451 -9.34 5.91 -3.81
CA GLY A 451 -9.46 7.12 -3.02
C GLY A 451 -8.54 7.22 -1.80
N LYS A 452 -8.50 8.42 -1.23
CA LYS A 452 -7.48 8.97 -0.32
C LYS A 452 -7.52 8.33 1.08
N PRO A 453 -6.72 7.29 1.39
CA PRO A 453 -6.68 6.71 2.72
C PRO A 453 -5.86 7.65 3.59
N GLY A 454 -6.53 8.37 4.48
CA GLY A 454 -5.88 9.32 5.37
C GLY A 454 -5.50 10.65 4.73
N ALA A 455 -5.70 10.91 3.43
CA ALA A 455 -5.57 12.27 2.90
C ALA A 455 -6.89 13.05 3.10
N PRO A 456 -6.97 13.93 4.12
CA PRO A 456 -8.06 14.87 4.18
C PRO A 456 -7.99 15.77 2.96
N TYR A 457 -9.16 16.04 2.38
CA TYR A 457 -9.41 17.23 1.58
C TYR A 457 -9.03 17.19 0.09
N ALA A 458 -10.07 17.34 -0.72
CA ALA A 458 -10.05 18.04 -2.00
C ALA A 458 -11.33 18.90 -1.99
N ALA A 459 -11.27 20.12 -1.45
CA ALA A 459 -12.48 20.97 -1.36
C ALA A 459 -13.12 21.24 -2.72
N ASP A 460 -12.30 21.28 -3.77
CA ASP A 460 -12.74 21.64 -5.11
C ASP A 460 -13.65 20.55 -5.72
N LEU A 461 -13.55 19.30 -5.26
CA LEU A 461 -14.32 18.15 -5.75
C LEU A 461 -15.76 18.10 -5.26
N CYS A 462 -16.13 18.84 -4.20
CA CYS A 462 -17.50 18.81 -3.69
C CYS A 462 -18.45 19.83 -4.37
N GLU A 463 -18.02 20.59 -5.39
CA GLU A 463 -18.80 21.56 -6.22
C GLU A 463 -19.97 22.31 -5.52
N GLY A 464 -19.84 22.65 -4.24
CA GLY A 464 -20.92 23.32 -3.48
C GLY A 464 -22.17 22.45 -3.20
N LEU A 465 -22.07 21.13 -3.29
CA LEU A 465 -23.13 20.18 -2.94
C LEU A 465 -22.86 19.52 -1.59
N ASP A 466 -23.87 19.56 -0.72
CA ASP A 466 -23.83 18.92 0.60
C ASP A 466 -23.65 17.38 0.48
N SER A 467 -22.48 16.77 0.74
CA SER A 467 -22.42 15.31 0.96
C SER A 467 -22.70 14.82 2.38
N ASP A 468 -23.28 13.62 2.39
CA ASP A 468 -23.21 12.65 3.46
C ASP A 468 -23.26 11.22 2.81
N GLY A 469 -22.27 10.83 1.98
CA GLY A 469 -22.29 9.55 1.21
C GLY A 469 -20.96 8.82 0.98
N ASP A 470 -20.30 8.91 -0.18
CA ASP A 470 -18.88 8.49 -0.33
C ASP A 470 -18.03 9.77 -0.23
N PHE A 471 -17.80 10.20 1.01
CA PHE A 471 -18.08 11.57 1.48
C PHE A 471 -17.17 12.70 0.99
N CYS A 472 -17.84 13.74 0.50
CA CYS A 472 -17.34 15.09 0.29
C CYS A 472 -18.28 16.15 0.88
N ASN A 473 -18.13 16.52 2.16
CA ASN A 473 -18.75 17.75 2.66
C ASN A 473 -18.05 18.43 3.84
N GLN A 474 -16.73 18.57 3.84
CA GLN A 474 -15.89 18.76 2.66
C GLN A 474 -14.52 18.11 2.95
N GLY A 475 -14.29 16.87 2.45
CA GLY A 475 -12.94 16.30 2.32
C GLY A 475 -12.55 15.02 3.09
N ALA A 476 -13.28 13.91 2.94
CA ALA A 476 -12.84 12.59 3.44
C ALA A 476 -13.32 11.44 2.54
N GLY A 477 -13.09 11.56 1.23
CA GLY A 477 -13.39 10.47 0.29
C GLY A 477 -12.28 9.43 0.29
N THR A 478 -12.59 8.24 0.80
CA THR A 478 -12.33 7.02 0.02
C THR A 478 -13.21 7.09 -1.21
#